data_AF-A0A8I2E6S3-F1
#
_entry.id   AF-A0A8I2E6S3-F1
#
_cell.length_a   1.000
_cell.length_b   1.000
_cell.length_c   1.000
_cell.angle_alpha   90.00
_cell.angle_beta   90.00
_cell.angle_gamma   90.00
#
_symmetry.space_group_name_H-M   'P 1'
#
loop_
_entity.id
_entity.type
_entity.pdbx_description
1 polymer ?
#
loop_
_entity_poly.entity_id
_entity_poly.type
_entity_poly.pdbx_seq_one_letter_code
_entity_poly.pdbx_strand_id
1 'polypeptide(L)'
;MIANVSAHRRANAFAQALEEQSDPGAAAEQSGGPATAGATAEPTEQGRLTTLAHGLETLPRPVLDPEVKVVQRAQLVAAFEAMLQEGTASGGAADTSVPEQRRARGAHRAAPLSRFRPRSRLAKGLTAGGLSVSVAAGAFGGVAAASSDALPGDSLYGLKRGIEDFRLGLADGNDERGRAYLDLASTRLSEARRLMERGRSGPLDHESLGEVRRALSGMQHDASEGHR
;
A
#
# COMPACT_ATOMS: atom_id res chain seq x y z
N MET A 1 -3.62 40.20 0.70
CA MET A 1 -3.62 38.76 1.04
C MET A 1 -4.74 38.02 0.28
N ILE A 2 -4.77 38.09 -1.06
CA ILE A 2 -5.94 37.67 -1.90
C ILE A 2 -5.56 36.62 -2.97
N ALA A 3 -4.27 36.43 -3.26
CA ALA A 3 -3.81 35.53 -4.32
C ALA A 3 -4.07 34.02 -4.06
N ASN A 4 -4.18 33.60 -2.80
CA ASN A 4 -4.40 32.17 -2.49
C ASN A 4 -5.82 31.69 -2.79
N VAL A 5 -6.82 32.58 -2.70
CA VAL A 5 -8.24 32.21 -2.94
C VAL A 5 -8.49 31.98 -4.44
N SER A 6 -7.79 32.72 -5.31
CA SER A 6 -7.88 32.51 -6.76
C SER A 6 -7.16 31.24 -7.23
N ALA A 7 -6.09 30.82 -6.53
CA ALA A 7 -5.40 29.56 -6.83
C ALA A 7 -6.31 28.33 -6.59
N HIS A 8 -6.97 28.25 -5.43
CA HIS A 8 -7.89 27.15 -5.11
C HIS A 8 -9.09 27.12 -6.06
N ARG A 9 -9.63 28.27 -6.43
CA ARG A 9 -10.73 28.36 -7.40
C ARG A 9 -10.32 27.79 -8.77
N ARG A 10 -9.12 28.14 -9.27
CA ARG A 10 -8.62 27.60 -10.54
C ARG A 10 -8.37 26.09 -10.48
N ALA A 11 -7.82 25.58 -9.37
CA ALA A 11 -7.63 24.15 -9.18
C ALA A 11 -8.96 23.38 -9.18
N ASN A 12 -9.99 23.88 -8.49
CA ASN A 12 -11.31 23.27 -8.49
C ASN A 12 -11.97 23.31 -9.87
N ALA A 13 -11.86 24.43 -10.59
CA ALA A 13 -12.39 24.55 -11.96
C ALA A 13 -11.69 23.56 -12.91
N PHE A 14 -10.38 23.35 -12.76
CA PHE A 14 -9.65 22.34 -13.52
C PHE A 14 -10.10 20.91 -13.19
N ALA A 15 -10.30 20.58 -11.92
CA ALA A 15 -10.82 19.27 -11.51
C ALA A 15 -12.21 18.98 -12.11
N GLN A 16 -13.13 19.96 -12.05
CA GLN A 16 -14.45 19.87 -12.66
C GLN A 16 -14.37 19.63 -14.17
N ALA A 17 -13.50 20.36 -14.87
CA ALA A 17 -13.32 20.18 -16.30
C ALA A 17 -12.76 18.79 -16.66
N LEU A 18 -11.91 18.18 -15.83
CA LEU A 18 -11.41 16.82 -16.05
C LEU A 18 -12.51 15.76 -15.86
N GLU A 19 -13.38 15.92 -14.86
CA GLU A 19 -14.52 15.03 -14.62
C GLU A 19 -15.53 15.06 -15.78
N GLU A 20 -15.89 16.26 -16.25
CA GLU A 20 -16.80 16.45 -17.40
C GLU A 20 -16.28 15.83 -18.70
N GLN A 21 -14.95 15.81 -18.90
CA GLN A 21 -14.32 15.17 -20.06
C GLN A 21 -14.23 13.65 -19.94
N SER A 22 -14.12 13.12 -18.72
CA SER A 22 -13.98 11.68 -18.46
C SER A 22 -15.31 10.93 -18.55
N ASP A 23 -16.43 11.63 -18.33
CA ASP A 23 -17.76 11.02 -18.22
C ASP A 23 -18.78 11.65 -19.20
N PRO A 24 -18.66 11.43 -20.52
CA PRO A 24 -19.67 11.87 -21.48
C PRO A 24 -21.02 11.11 -21.34
N GLY A 25 -21.08 10.06 -20.49
CA GLY A 25 -22.25 9.20 -20.32
C GLY A 25 -23.17 9.58 -19.16
N ALA A 26 -22.65 10.19 -18.08
CA ALA A 26 -23.47 10.56 -16.91
C ALA A 26 -24.23 11.90 -17.09
N ALA A 27 -23.83 12.75 -18.04
CA ALA A 27 -24.44 14.05 -18.28
C ALA A 27 -25.66 14.03 -19.23
N ALA A 28 -25.98 12.88 -19.86
CA ALA A 28 -27.08 12.79 -20.82
C ALA A 28 -28.49 12.84 -20.20
N GLU A 29 -28.62 12.77 -18.87
CA GLU A 29 -29.93 12.78 -18.18
C GLU A 29 -30.33 14.15 -17.63
N GLN A 30 -29.53 15.21 -17.78
CA GLN A 30 -29.92 16.55 -17.29
C GLN A 30 -29.80 17.64 -18.36
N SER A 31 -30.92 17.77 -19.07
CA SER A 31 -31.46 19.01 -19.64
C SER A 31 -30.78 19.57 -20.90
N GLY A 32 -31.47 19.38 -22.01
CA GLY A 32 -31.24 20.10 -23.26
C GLY A 32 -31.41 21.62 -23.12
N GLY A 33 -30.49 22.34 -23.76
CA GLY A 33 -30.51 23.77 -24.03
C GLY A 33 -29.39 24.09 -25.04
N PRO A 34 -29.60 24.99 -26.01
CA PRO A 34 -28.94 24.92 -27.32
C PRO A 34 -27.46 25.34 -27.28
N ALA A 35 -26.69 24.67 -28.13
CA ALA A 35 -25.35 25.03 -28.51
C ALA A 35 -25.28 26.47 -29.02
N THR A 36 -24.53 27.32 -28.33
CA THR A 36 -23.96 28.53 -28.91
C THR A 36 -22.52 28.25 -29.31
N ALA A 37 -22.37 27.94 -30.59
CA ALA A 37 -21.12 28.08 -31.30
C ALA A 37 -20.65 29.55 -31.22
N GLY A 38 -19.35 29.75 -31.00
CA GLY A 38 -18.67 31.00 -31.31
C GLY A 38 -17.85 31.59 -30.18
N ALA A 39 -16.60 31.16 -30.05
CA ALA A 39 -15.49 32.07 -29.79
C ALA A 39 -14.18 31.36 -30.14
N THR A 40 -13.50 31.85 -31.17
CA THR A 40 -12.04 31.70 -31.31
C THR A 40 -11.39 32.40 -30.12
N ALA A 41 -11.39 31.74 -28.97
CA ALA A 41 -10.71 32.19 -27.78
C ALA A 41 -9.31 31.59 -27.81
N GLU A 42 -8.29 32.44 -27.62
CA GLU A 42 -6.98 32.00 -27.16
C GLU A 42 -7.16 30.85 -26.16
N PRO A 43 -6.49 29.69 -26.34
CA PRO A 43 -6.72 28.55 -25.47
C PRO A 43 -6.43 28.99 -24.05
N THR A 44 -7.48 29.04 -23.23
CA THR A 44 -7.38 29.41 -21.83
C THR A 44 -6.33 28.52 -21.19
N GLU A 45 -5.59 29.03 -20.20
CA GLU A 45 -4.59 28.24 -19.47
C GLU A 45 -5.16 26.87 -19.04
N GLN A 46 -6.43 26.86 -18.61
CA GLN A 46 -7.20 25.65 -18.28
C GLN A 46 -7.38 24.71 -19.48
N GLY A 47 -7.75 25.22 -20.67
CA GLY A 47 -7.90 24.39 -21.89
C GLY A 47 -6.58 23.75 -22.35
N ARG A 48 -5.45 24.43 -22.14
CA ARG A 48 -4.12 23.83 -22.38
C ARG A 48 -3.83 22.69 -21.39
N LEU A 49 -4.14 22.90 -20.11
CA LEU A 49 -3.94 21.88 -19.07
C LEU A 49 -4.83 20.64 -19.29
N THR A 50 -6.07 20.81 -19.72
CA THR A 50 -6.96 19.67 -20.02
C THR A 50 -6.50 18.91 -21.25
N THR A 51 -6.05 19.61 -22.29
CA THR A 51 -5.47 18.97 -23.48
C THR A 51 -4.23 18.14 -23.13
N LEU A 52 -3.36 18.64 -22.24
CA LEU A 52 -2.19 17.89 -21.76
C LEU A 52 -2.58 16.66 -20.94
N ALA A 53 -3.54 16.79 -20.03
CA ALA A 53 -4.03 15.68 -19.23
C ALA A 53 -4.63 14.57 -20.12
N HIS A 54 -5.41 14.94 -21.13
CA HIS A 54 -5.93 14.01 -22.12
C HIS A 54 -4.80 13.33 -22.90
N GLY A 55 -3.78 14.08 -23.33
CA GLY A 55 -2.59 13.49 -23.97
C GLY A 55 -1.92 12.41 -23.13
N LEU A 56 -1.80 12.62 -21.81
CA LEU A 56 -1.26 11.62 -20.88
C LEU A 56 -2.17 10.39 -20.72
N GLU A 57 -3.49 10.58 -20.78
CA GLU A 57 -4.45 9.48 -20.69
C GLU A 57 -4.41 8.54 -21.91
N THR A 58 -4.06 9.05 -23.09
CA THR A 58 -3.91 8.22 -24.31
C THR A 58 -2.76 7.22 -24.24
N LEU A 59 -1.86 7.33 -23.26
CA LEU A 59 -0.75 6.41 -23.09
C LEU A 59 -1.27 5.03 -22.63
N PRO A 60 -0.64 3.93 -23.11
CA PRO A 60 -1.06 2.59 -22.75
C PRO A 60 -0.94 2.38 -21.24
N ARG A 61 -2.07 2.04 -20.60
CA ARG A 61 -2.11 1.72 -19.17
C ARG A 61 -1.80 0.24 -18.95
N PRO A 62 -1.12 -0.13 -17.85
CA PRO A 62 -1.01 -1.53 -17.47
C PRO A 62 -2.41 -2.08 -17.20
N VAL A 63 -2.73 -3.23 -17.81
CA VAL A 63 -4.03 -3.91 -17.66
C VAL A 63 -3.82 -5.19 -16.86
N LEU A 64 -4.74 -5.48 -15.95
CA LEU A 64 -4.76 -6.77 -15.25
C LEU A 64 -5.14 -7.89 -16.24
N ASP A 65 -4.47 -9.03 -16.11
CA ASP A 65 -4.81 -10.24 -16.85
C ASP A 65 -6.31 -10.57 -16.64
N PRO A 66 -7.08 -10.84 -17.72
CA PRO A 66 -8.51 -11.12 -17.62
C PRO A 66 -8.83 -12.32 -16.72
N GLU A 67 -8.01 -13.37 -16.72
CA GLU A 67 -8.20 -14.55 -15.87
C GLU A 67 -8.02 -14.19 -14.40
N VAL A 68 -6.98 -13.41 -14.08
CA VAL A 68 -6.72 -12.91 -12.72
C VAL A 68 -7.88 -12.04 -12.24
N LYS A 69 -8.44 -11.19 -13.11
CA LYS A 69 -9.59 -10.34 -12.78
C LYS A 69 -10.83 -11.16 -12.44
N VAL A 70 -11.10 -12.24 -13.18
CA VAL A 70 -12.24 -13.13 -12.91
C VAL A 70 -12.06 -13.85 -11.58
N VAL A 71 -10.87 -14.41 -11.34
CA VAL A 71 -10.56 -15.12 -10.09
C VAL A 71 -10.68 -14.19 -8.87
N GLN A 72 -10.10 -12.99 -8.94
CA GLN A 72 -10.20 -12.02 -7.84
C GLN A 72 -11.63 -11.57 -7.58
N ARG A 73 -12.42 -11.34 -8.65
CA ARG A 73 -13.84 -11.00 -8.49
C ARG A 73 -14.60 -12.13 -7.78
N ALA A 74 -14.39 -13.39 -8.17
CA ALA A 74 -15.03 -14.53 -7.52
C ALA A 74 -14.62 -14.66 -6.05
N GLN A 75 -13.34 -14.45 -5.72
CA GLN A 75 -12.85 -14.45 -4.34
C GLN A 75 -13.48 -13.35 -3.50
N LEU A 76 -13.61 -12.13 -4.03
CA LEU A 76 -14.26 -11.01 -3.33
C LEU A 76 -15.75 -11.27 -3.08
N VAL A 77 -16.46 -11.84 -4.05
CA VAL A 77 -17.87 -12.23 -3.90
C VAL A 77 -18.01 -13.33 -2.86
N ALA A 78 -17.18 -14.38 -2.92
CA ALA A 78 -17.20 -15.47 -1.94
C ALA A 78 -16.88 -14.97 -0.52
N ALA A 79 -15.92 -14.05 -0.37
CA ALA A 79 -15.60 -13.44 0.92
C ALA A 79 -16.79 -12.63 1.47
N PHE A 80 -17.48 -11.86 0.62
CA PHE A 80 -18.68 -11.14 1.00
C PHE A 80 -19.83 -12.08 1.41
N GLU A 81 -20.06 -13.16 0.68
CA GLU A 81 -21.06 -14.17 1.02
C GLU A 81 -20.76 -14.86 2.34
N ALA A 82 -19.48 -15.19 2.61
CA ALA A 82 -19.06 -15.77 3.88
C ALA A 82 -19.31 -14.80 5.05
N MET A 83 -18.95 -13.52 4.90
CA MET A 83 -19.23 -12.48 5.91
C MET A 83 -20.74 -12.32 6.17
N LEU A 84 -21.56 -12.39 5.12
CA LEU A 84 -23.01 -12.30 5.26
C LEU A 84 -23.58 -13.53 5.98
N GLN A 85 -23.12 -14.73 5.66
CA GLN A 85 -23.53 -15.95 6.34
C GLN A 85 -23.14 -15.93 7.83
N GLU A 86 -21.92 -15.50 8.15
CA GLU A 86 -21.44 -15.34 9.53
C GLU A 86 -22.27 -14.29 10.30
N GLY A 87 -22.60 -13.17 9.65
CA GLY A 87 -23.48 -12.13 10.21
C GLY A 87 -24.94 -12.57 10.40
N THR A 88 -25.44 -13.52 9.60
CA THR A 88 -26.82 -14.05 9.73
C THR A 88 -26.93 -15.22 10.71
N ALA A 89 -25.86 -15.99 10.95
CA ALA A 89 -25.84 -17.08 11.92
C ALA A 89 -25.75 -16.58 13.37
N SER A 90 -25.16 -15.41 13.58
CA SER A 90 -25.16 -14.70 14.86
C SER A 90 -26.38 -13.77 14.91
N GLY A 91 -27.55 -14.30 15.26
CA GLY A 91 -28.83 -13.58 15.35
C GLY A 91 -28.91 -12.46 16.42
N GLY A 92 -27.89 -11.65 16.56
CA GLY A 92 -27.88 -10.44 17.37
C GLY A 92 -27.20 -9.34 16.57
N ALA A 93 -27.83 -8.15 16.55
CA ALA A 93 -27.34 -6.93 15.91
C ALA A 93 -25.82 -6.77 16.04
N ALA A 94 -25.09 -7.28 15.05
CA ALA A 94 -23.66 -7.15 14.96
C ALA A 94 -23.41 -5.82 14.26
N ASP A 95 -22.95 -4.85 15.05
CA ASP A 95 -22.34 -3.62 14.59
C ASP A 95 -21.53 -3.94 13.33
N THR A 96 -22.01 -3.43 12.21
CA THR A 96 -21.30 -3.50 10.93
C THR A 96 -20.01 -2.76 11.14
N SER A 97 -18.94 -3.47 11.49
CA SER A 97 -17.59 -2.93 11.61
C SER A 97 -17.04 -2.68 10.21
N VAL A 98 -17.72 -1.82 9.45
CA VAL A 98 -17.05 -1.05 8.42
C VAL A 98 -15.96 -0.24 9.14
N PRO A 99 -14.69 -0.28 8.68
CA PRO A 99 -13.69 0.61 9.23
C PRO A 99 -14.23 2.02 9.13
N GLU A 100 -14.32 2.70 10.27
CA GLU A 100 -14.86 4.05 10.38
C GLU A 100 -14.14 4.93 9.37
N GLN A 101 -14.82 5.26 8.27
CA GLN A 101 -14.30 6.17 7.27
C GLN A 101 -14.26 7.53 7.97
N ARG A 102 -13.09 7.88 8.52
CA ARG A 102 -12.81 9.14 9.20
C ARG A 102 -13.33 10.26 8.31
N ARG A 103 -14.52 10.77 8.62
CA ARG A 103 -15.05 11.99 8.03
C ARG A 103 -14.16 13.11 8.55
N ALA A 104 -13.14 13.46 7.78
CA ALA A 104 -12.40 14.70 7.96
C ALA A 104 -13.35 15.86 7.63
N ARG A 105 -14.21 16.21 8.59
CA ARG A 105 -14.99 17.43 8.55
C ARG A 105 -14.01 18.57 8.81
N GLY A 106 -13.88 19.44 7.81
CA GLY A 106 -12.93 20.53 7.80
C GLY A 106 -12.95 21.35 9.09
N ALA A 107 -11.78 21.47 9.70
CA ALA A 107 -11.47 22.54 10.64
C ALA A 107 -10.04 23.00 10.33
N HIS A 108 -9.95 24.19 9.75
CA HIS A 108 -8.71 24.90 9.53
C HIS A 108 -8.02 25.16 10.87
N ARG A 109 -6.91 24.48 11.13
CA ARG A 109 -5.77 25.04 11.87
C ARG A 109 -4.54 24.19 11.62
N ALA A 110 -3.55 24.79 10.98
CA ALA A 110 -2.20 24.26 10.98
C ALA A 110 -1.73 24.17 12.44
N ALA A 111 -1.43 22.96 12.90
CA ALA A 111 -0.63 22.74 14.09
C ALA A 111 0.77 22.26 13.64
N PRO A 112 1.85 22.83 14.19
CA PRO A 112 3.20 22.56 13.71
C PRO A 112 3.63 21.14 14.09
N LEU A 113 4.42 20.52 13.21
CA LEU A 113 5.08 19.23 13.42
C LEU A 113 5.96 19.30 14.68
N SER A 114 5.42 18.88 15.81
CA SER A 114 6.21 18.62 17.02
C SER A 114 6.90 17.26 16.87
N ARG A 115 8.06 17.29 16.20
CA ARG A 115 9.28 16.53 16.48
C ARG A 115 9.08 15.38 17.49
N PHE A 116 8.91 14.17 16.96
CA PHE A 116 9.01 12.93 17.72
C PHE A 116 10.39 12.85 18.35
N ARG A 117 10.45 12.94 19.68
CA ARG A 117 11.64 12.64 20.47
C ARG A 117 11.35 11.40 21.30
N PRO A 118 11.92 10.22 20.99
CA PRO A 118 11.76 9.07 21.84
C PRO A 118 12.71 9.24 23.02
N ARG A 119 12.15 9.37 24.23
CA ARG A 119 12.89 9.10 25.46
C ARG A 119 12.17 7.99 26.19
N SER A 120 12.89 6.88 26.34
CA SER A 120 12.53 5.72 27.12
C SER A 120 12.14 6.08 28.55
N ARG A 121 11.33 5.17 29.14
CA ARG A 121 10.88 5.04 30.55
C ARG A 121 9.36 5.18 30.70
N LEU A 122 8.60 4.24 30.16
CA LEU A 122 7.23 3.96 30.61
C LEU A 122 6.95 2.45 30.58
N ALA A 123 7.90 1.68 31.09
CA ALA A 123 7.55 0.47 31.82
C ALA A 123 6.97 0.92 33.17
N LYS A 124 5.64 1.01 33.25
CA LYS A 124 4.79 0.81 34.45
C LYS A 124 3.38 1.34 34.19
N GLY A 125 2.51 0.43 33.76
CA GLY A 125 1.08 0.69 33.65
C GLY A 125 0.23 -0.57 33.45
N LEU A 126 0.78 -1.77 33.67
CA LEU A 126 0.06 -3.06 33.56
C LEU A 126 -0.49 -3.54 34.91
N THR A 127 -1.11 -2.64 35.68
CA THR A 127 -1.74 -3.01 36.95
C THR A 127 -3.00 -2.17 37.21
N ALA A 128 -4.03 -2.32 36.38
CA ALA A 128 -5.44 -2.22 36.76
C ALA A 128 -6.36 -2.25 35.53
N GLY A 129 -7.14 -3.33 35.37
CA GLY A 129 -8.19 -3.50 34.36
C GLY A 129 -7.61 -3.95 33.02
N GLY A 130 -7.74 -5.20 32.57
CA GLY A 130 -8.97 -5.98 32.51
C GLY A 130 -9.53 -5.91 31.09
N LEU A 131 -9.33 -7.01 30.34
CA LEU A 131 -9.95 -7.39 29.06
C LEU A 131 -9.28 -6.96 27.72
N SER A 132 -9.06 -7.98 26.89
CA SER A 132 -8.91 -8.01 25.43
C SER A 132 -7.53 -7.73 24.79
N VAL A 133 -6.62 -8.70 24.89
CA VAL A 133 -5.69 -8.99 23.76
C VAL A 133 -5.77 -10.48 23.46
N SER A 134 -6.94 -10.90 23.00
CA SER A 134 -7.18 -12.24 22.48
C SER A 134 -7.55 -12.10 21.00
N VAL A 135 -6.71 -12.67 20.12
CA VAL A 135 -6.99 -12.98 18.71
C VAL A 135 -6.79 -11.86 17.66
N ALA A 136 -5.63 -11.21 17.65
CA ALA A 136 -5.16 -10.47 16.46
C ALA A 136 -3.90 -11.10 15.80
N ALA A 137 -3.62 -12.37 16.07
CA ALA A 137 -2.51 -13.11 15.43
C ALA A 137 -2.92 -13.83 14.13
N GLY A 138 -4.21 -13.82 13.75
CA GLY A 138 -4.73 -14.65 12.64
C GLY A 138 -4.90 -13.95 11.28
N ALA A 139 -5.08 -12.63 11.24
CA ALA A 139 -5.51 -11.94 10.01
C ALA A 139 -4.36 -11.52 9.06
N PHE A 140 -3.10 -11.73 9.44
CA PHE A 140 -1.94 -11.52 8.54
C PHE A 140 -1.33 -12.84 8.02
N GLY A 141 -1.87 -14.01 8.41
CA GLY A 141 -1.31 -15.31 8.03
C GLY A 141 -1.59 -15.73 6.58
N GLY A 142 -2.65 -15.20 5.95
CA GLY A 142 -3.09 -15.65 4.62
C GLY A 142 -2.25 -15.17 3.44
N VAL A 143 -1.47 -14.09 3.61
CA VAL A 143 -0.63 -13.52 2.54
C VAL A 143 0.83 -13.98 2.65
N ALA A 144 1.25 -14.41 3.83
CA ALA A 144 2.63 -14.83 4.11
C ALA A 144 3.07 -16.07 3.29
N ALA A 145 2.15 -16.99 2.99
CA ALA A 145 2.48 -18.20 2.23
C ALA A 145 2.82 -17.93 0.76
N ALA A 146 2.26 -16.87 0.14
CA ALA A 146 2.49 -16.58 -1.28
C ALA A 146 3.71 -15.68 -1.53
N SER A 147 4.10 -14.82 -0.57
CA SER A 147 5.29 -13.96 -0.69
C SER A 147 6.58 -14.60 -0.16
N SER A 148 6.49 -15.81 0.40
CA SER A 148 7.63 -16.52 1.02
C SER A 148 8.74 -16.84 0.03
N ASP A 149 8.39 -17.02 -1.25
CA ASP A 149 9.32 -17.47 -2.27
C ASP A 149 9.98 -16.34 -3.06
N ALA A 150 9.58 -15.09 -2.83
CA ALA A 150 10.12 -13.91 -3.49
C ALA A 150 11.63 -13.75 -3.19
N LEU A 151 12.42 -13.65 -4.24
CA LEU A 151 13.85 -13.43 -4.19
C LEU A 151 14.16 -11.93 -4.42
N PRO A 152 15.36 -11.46 -4.02
CA PRO A 152 15.81 -10.12 -4.41
C PRO A 152 15.59 -9.91 -5.92
N GLY A 153 15.00 -8.77 -6.29
CA GLY A 153 14.60 -8.48 -7.68
C GLY A 153 13.11 -8.70 -7.98
N ASP A 154 12.40 -9.50 -7.19
CA ASP A 154 10.96 -9.74 -7.37
C ASP A 154 10.10 -8.62 -6.76
N SER A 155 8.94 -8.35 -7.37
CA SER A 155 8.02 -7.29 -6.96
C SER A 155 7.51 -7.41 -5.51
N LEU A 156 7.47 -8.63 -4.97
CA LEU A 156 7.02 -8.92 -3.60
C LEU A 156 8.15 -8.92 -2.56
N TYR A 157 9.41 -8.73 -2.97
CA TYR A 157 10.55 -8.79 -2.04
C TYR A 157 10.56 -7.65 -1.02
N GLY A 158 10.07 -6.46 -1.40
CA GLY A 158 9.91 -5.33 -0.47
C GLY A 158 8.91 -5.63 0.66
N LEU A 159 7.85 -6.39 0.36
CA LEU A 159 6.88 -6.84 1.36
C LEU A 159 7.51 -7.85 2.33
N LYS A 160 8.32 -8.79 1.83
CA LYS A 160 9.07 -9.76 2.66
C LYS A 160 9.96 -9.04 3.68
N ARG A 161 10.73 -8.04 3.24
CA ARG A 161 11.54 -7.19 4.13
C ARG A 161 10.71 -6.45 5.18
N GLY A 162 9.57 -5.87 4.78
CA GLY A 162 8.68 -5.17 5.73
C GLY A 162 8.12 -6.06 6.84
N ILE A 163 7.82 -7.33 6.54
CA ILE A 163 7.34 -8.30 7.54
C ILE A 163 8.46 -8.72 8.51
N GLU A 164 9.68 -8.89 8.01
CA GLU A 164 10.84 -9.23 8.84
C GLU A 164 11.20 -8.09 9.81
N ASP A 165 11.19 -6.84 9.36
CA ASP A 165 11.45 -5.67 10.20
C ASP A 165 10.42 -5.56 11.33
N PHE A 166 9.15 -5.85 11.03
CA PHE A 166 8.11 -5.92 12.06
C PHE A 166 8.38 -7.05 13.07
N ARG A 167 8.79 -8.23 12.59
CA ARG A 167 9.11 -9.38 13.46
C ARG A 167 10.30 -9.09 14.39
N LEU A 168 11.32 -8.38 13.93
CA LEU A 168 12.43 -7.91 14.77
C LEU A 168 11.97 -6.90 15.84
N GLY A 169 10.97 -6.06 15.51
CA GLY A 169 10.38 -5.09 16.42
C GLY A 169 9.54 -5.70 17.55
N LEU A 170 9.01 -6.92 17.38
CA LEU A 170 8.27 -7.66 18.41
C LEU A 170 9.18 -8.47 19.35
N ALA A 171 10.46 -8.64 19.03
CA ALA A 171 11.40 -9.30 19.93
C ALA A 171 11.77 -8.36 21.09
N ASP A 172 11.16 -8.60 22.25
CA ASP A 172 11.31 -7.76 23.44
C ASP A 172 12.64 -8.00 24.20
N GLY A 173 13.25 -9.18 24.06
CA GLY A 173 14.50 -9.58 24.73
C GLY A 173 15.72 -9.62 23.81
N ASN A 174 16.92 -9.43 24.38
CA ASN A 174 18.17 -9.50 23.62
C ASN A 174 18.42 -10.89 23.04
N ASP A 175 18.10 -11.95 23.80
CA ASP A 175 18.26 -13.34 23.34
C ASP A 175 17.27 -13.67 22.22
N GLU A 176 16.00 -13.25 22.34
CA GLU A 176 14.98 -13.41 21.30
C GLU A 176 15.34 -12.62 20.04
N ARG A 177 15.87 -11.41 20.20
CA ARG A 177 16.32 -10.57 19.08
C ARG A 177 17.55 -11.17 18.40
N GLY A 178 18.49 -11.70 19.16
CA GLY A 178 19.66 -12.41 18.63
C GLY A 178 19.26 -13.63 17.79
N ARG A 179 18.34 -14.46 18.31
CA ARG A 179 17.78 -15.60 17.56
C ARG A 179 17.05 -15.15 16.29
N ALA A 180 16.26 -14.08 16.36
CA ALA A 180 15.55 -13.55 15.19
C ALA A 180 16.51 -13.05 14.10
N TYR A 181 17.63 -12.42 14.47
CA TYR A 181 18.68 -12.05 13.54
C TYR A 181 19.40 -13.26 12.92
N LEU A 182 19.66 -14.31 13.70
CA LEU A 182 20.25 -15.55 13.16
C LEU A 182 19.30 -16.29 12.20
N ASP A 183 18.01 -16.31 12.49
CA ASP A 183 16.97 -16.82 11.57
C ASP A 183 16.98 -16.02 10.26
N LEU A 184 17.09 -14.69 10.34
CA LEU A 184 17.18 -13.83 9.17
C LEU A 184 18.46 -14.10 8.36
N ALA A 185 19.60 -14.26 9.04
CA ALA A 185 20.86 -14.63 8.41
C ALA A 185 20.75 -15.97 7.64
N SER A 186 20.13 -16.98 8.25
CA SER A 186 19.89 -18.28 7.61
C SER A 186 18.98 -18.16 6.38
N THR A 187 17.99 -17.28 6.44
CA THR A 187 17.07 -16.98 5.34
C THR A 187 17.83 -16.33 4.18
N ARG A 188 18.64 -15.30 4.44
CA ARG A 188 19.46 -14.61 3.44
C ARG A 188 20.49 -15.52 2.77
N LEU A 189 21.07 -16.45 3.51
CA LEU A 189 21.96 -17.47 2.94
C LEU A 189 21.20 -18.40 1.97
N SER A 190 20.00 -18.81 2.34
CA SER A 190 19.15 -19.67 1.51
C SER A 190 18.73 -18.96 0.22
N GLU A 191 18.43 -17.66 0.28
CA GLU A 191 18.14 -16.84 -0.89
C GLU A 191 19.36 -16.71 -1.81
N ALA A 192 20.54 -16.44 -1.26
CA ALA A 192 21.78 -16.39 -2.03
C ALA A 192 22.03 -17.72 -2.76
N ARG A 193 21.79 -18.86 -2.10
CA ARG A 193 21.88 -20.19 -2.71
C ARG A 193 20.86 -20.37 -3.84
N ARG A 194 19.62 -19.92 -3.66
CA ARG A 194 18.58 -19.98 -4.70
C ARG A 194 18.90 -19.10 -5.91
N LEU A 195 19.46 -17.91 -5.69
CA LEU A 195 19.95 -17.04 -6.76
C LEU A 195 21.09 -17.69 -7.55
N MET A 196 22.04 -18.33 -6.86
CA MET A 196 23.12 -19.08 -7.49
C MET A 196 22.63 -20.29 -8.29
N GLU A 197 21.59 -20.98 -7.82
CA GLU A 197 21.01 -22.13 -8.54
C GLU A 197 20.28 -21.67 -9.81
N ARG A 198 19.58 -20.53 -9.76
CA ARG A 198 18.95 -19.91 -10.94
C ARG A 198 19.96 -19.62 -12.03
N GLY A 199 21.11 -19.05 -11.64
CA GLY A 199 22.23 -18.74 -12.54
C GLY A 199 22.99 -19.96 -13.07
N ARG A 200 22.67 -21.19 -12.64
CA ARG A 200 23.27 -22.42 -13.19
C ARG A 200 22.66 -22.82 -14.55
N SER A 201 21.53 -22.21 -14.92
CA SER A 201 20.80 -22.46 -16.17
C SER A 201 21.20 -21.53 -17.33
N GLY A 202 22.15 -20.61 -17.12
CA GLY A 202 22.63 -19.64 -18.12
C GLY A 202 23.87 -18.85 -17.64
N PRO A 203 24.40 -17.88 -18.42
CA PRO A 203 25.52 -17.04 -17.98
C PRO A 203 25.11 -16.14 -16.81
N LEU A 204 25.91 -16.08 -15.75
CA LEU A 204 25.73 -15.12 -14.65
C LEU A 204 26.09 -13.71 -15.16
N ASP A 205 25.08 -12.85 -15.30
CA ASP A 205 25.30 -11.44 -15.60
C ASP A 205 25.70 -10.63 -14.35
N HIS A 206 26.13 -9.38 -14.59
CA HIS A 206 26.60 -8.51 -13.51
C HIS A 206 25.49 -8.14 -12.51
N GLU A 207 24.24 -8.13 -12.98
CA GLU A 207 23.06 -7.86 -12.18
C GLU A 207 22.79 -9.00 -11.18
N SER A 208 22.76 -10.24 -11.66
CA SER A 208 22.59 -11.44 -10.82
C SER A 208 23.71 -11.56 -9.77
N LEU A 209 24.96 -11.27 -10.16
CA LEU A 209 26.08 -11.23 -9.21
C LEU A 209 25.91 -10.12 -8.16
N GLY A 210 25.35 -8.98 -8.56
CA GLY A 210 25.00 -7.90 -7.65
C GLY A 210 23.95 -8.31 -6.61
N GLU A 211 22.95 -9.08 -7.02
CA GLU A 211 21.91 -9.62 -6.13
C GLU A 211 22.46 -10.64 -5.14
N VAL A 212 23.26 -11.60 -5.61
CA VAL A 212 23.91 -12.60 -4.75
C VAL A 212 24.81 -11.91 -3.71
N ARG A 213 25.63 -10.94 -4.14
CA ARG A 213 26.49 -10.18 -3.22
C ARG A 213 25.66 -9.42 -2.18
N ARG A 214 24.56 -8.80 -2.60
CA ARG A 214 23.66 -8.06 -1.69
C ARG A 214 23.01 -8.98 -0.66
N ALA A 215 22.55 -10.17 -1.07
CA ALA A 215 21.98 -11.17 -0.17
C ALA A 215 23.02 -11.65 0.86
N LEU A 216 24.25 -11.94 0.42
CA LEU A 216 25.35 -12.35 1.30
C LEU A 216 25.80 -11.24 2.28
N SER A 217 25.87 -9.98 1.83
CA SER A 217 26.17 -8.86 2.72
C SER A 217 25.07 -8.65 3.76
N GLY A 218 23.81 -8.86 3.39
CA GLY A 218 22.68 -8.87 4.34
C GLY A 218 22.82 -9.97 5.38
N MET A 219 23.06 -11.21 4.94
CA MET A 219 23.31 -12.35 5.85
C MET A 219 24.43 -12.05 6.85
N GLN A 220 25.55 -11.48 6.39
CA GLN A 220 26.69 -11.18 7.24
C GLN A 220 26.36 -10.09 8.27
N HIS A 221 25.60 -9.07 7.87
CA HIS A 221 25.10 -8.04 8.78
C HIS A 221 24.20 -8.66 9.86
N ASP A 222 23.20 -9.43 9.44
CA ASP A 222 22.23 -10.06 10.33
C ASP A 222 22.93 -11.03 11.32
N ALA A 223 23.89 -11.83 10.85
CA ALA A 223 24.69 -12.69 11.71
C ALA A 223 25.54 -11.91 12.73
N SER A 224 26.09 -10.75 12.33
CA SER A 224 26.89 -9.91 13.22
C SER A 224 26.05 -9.19 14.28
N GLU A 225 24.79 -8.83 13.96
CA GLU A 225 23.84 -8.25 14.90
C GLU A 225 23.29 -9.33 15.84
N GLY A 226 23.02 -10.54 15.32
CA GLY A 226 22.55 -11.66 16.12
C GLY A 226 23.55 -12.19 17.14
N HIS A 227 24.85 -11.98 16.91
CA HIS A 227 25.93 -12.35 17.83
C HIS A 227 26.18 -11.32 18.94
N ARG A 228 25.70 -10.09 18.78
CA ARG A 228 26.03 -8.95 19.65
C ARG A 228 25.11 -8.87 20.86
#